data_AF-A0AAV3WCX7-F1
#
_entry.id   AF-A0AAV3WCX7-F1
#
_cell.length_a   1.000
_cell.length_b   1.000
_cell.length_c   1.000
_cell.angle_alpha   90.00
_cell.angle_beta   90.00
_cell.angle_gamma   90.00
#
_symmetry.space_group_name_H-M   'P 1'
#
loop_
_entity.id
_entity.type
_entity.pdbx_description
1 polymer ?
#
loop_
_entity_poly.entity_id
_entity_poly.type
_entity_poly.pdbx_seq_one_letter_code
_entity_poly.pdbx_strand_id
1 'polypeptide(L)'
;MINSNRGFTLIEVMIVVVVIAILAAIAFPSYQAYVRRAAEAGVTQEMLKVSELLEKHKAKNFTYKCFDLQDYYGGTVDNLTAINYPINAVGANIQYTLTLVDAGADNQVLVNASCDDPDTDTLGLAQQWAIIATKNTSNTLVKDKSFNFLMTSQGNKCKNKANLVTRTGCGEGAEQW
;
A
#
# COMPACT_ATOMS: atom_id res chain seq x y z
N MET A 1 -54.74 1.55 -36.23
CA MET A 1 -53.54 2.12 -35.57
C MET A 1 -52.42 1.12 -35.73
N ILE A 2 -51.55 1.28 -36.72
CA ILE A 2 -50.48 0.31 -36.98
C ILE A 2 -49.20 0.86 -36.35
N ASN A 3 -48.79 0.25 -35.25
CA ASN A 3 -47.50 0.49 -34.61
C ASN A 3 -46.38 0.15 -35.61
N SER A 4 -45.58 1.15 -35.97
CA SER A 4 -44.31 0.93 -36.66
C SER A 4 -43.28 0.37 -35.68
N ASN A 5 -43.19 -0.95 -35.57
CA ASN A 5 -42.06 -1.61 -34.90
C ASN A 5 -40.81 -1.40 -35.77
N ARG A 6 -40.08 -0.31 -35.53
CA ARG A 6 -38.75 -0.07 -36.11
C ARG A 6 -37.76 -0.99 -35.38
N GLY A 7 -37.45 -2.13 -36.00
CA GLY A 7 -36.40 -3.03 -35.55
C GLY A 7 -35.01 -2.55 -35.97
N PHE A 8 -34.00 -2.83 -35.15
CA PHE A 8 -32.58 -2.66 -35.51
C PHE A 8 -32.19 -3.64 -36.62
N THR A 9 -31.35 -3.20 -37.54
CA THR A 9 -30.79 -4.10 -38.56
C THR A 9 -29.55 -4.84 -38.02
N LEU A 10 -29.29 -6.04 -38.52
CA LEU A 10 -28.14 -6.85 -38.10
C LEU A 10 -26.81 -6.11 -38.35
N ILE A 11 -26.74 -5.35 -39.45
CA ILE A 11 -25.55 -4.57 -39.80
C ILE A 11 -25.33 -3.39 -38.84
N GLU A 12 -26.40 -2.77 -38.35
CA GLU A 12 -26.34 -1.68 -37.37
C GLU A 12 -25.75 -2.17 -36.04
N VAL A 13 -26.17 -3.37 -35.61
CA VAL A 13 -25.60 -4.03 -34.43
C VAL A 13 -24.14 -4.41 -34.66
N MET A 14 -23.76 -4.91 -35.83
CA MET A 14 -22.36 -5.25 -36.12
C MET A 14 -21.44 -4.04 -36.05
N ILE A 15 -21.85 -2.89 -36.59
CA ILE A 15 -21.06 -1.65 -36.52
C ILE A 15 -20.92 -1.20 -35.07
N VAL A 16 -22.00 -1.22 -34.28
CA VAL A 16 -21.98 -0.85 -32.87
C VAL A 16 -21.01 -1.74 -32.08
N VAL A 17 -21.04 -3.06 -32.29
CA VAL A 17 -20.11 -4.00 -31.63
C VAL A 17 -18.66 -3.69 -31.99
N VAL A 18 -18.37 -3.39 -33.26
CA VAL A 18 -17.02 -3.01 -33.70
C VAL A 18 -16.54 -1.73 -33.01
N VAL A 19 -17.39 -0.70 -32.93
CA VAL A 19 -17.04 0.55 -32.24
C VAL A 19 -16.78 0.30 -30.75
N ILE A 20 -17.63 -0.48 -30.07
CA ILE A 20 -17.44 -0.83 -28.66
C ILE A 20 -16.15 -1.62 -28.45
N ALA A 21 -15.81 -2.56 -29.34
CA ALA A 21 -14.58 -3.35 -29.25
C ALA A 21 -13.33 -2.47 -29.32
N ILE A 22 -13.30 -1.49 -30.24
CA ILE A 22 -12.19 -0.54 -30.36
C ILE A 22 -12.06 0.32 -29.10
N LEU A 23 -13.18 0.84 -28.58
CA LEU A 23 -13.19 1.64 -27.36
C LEU A 23 -12.71 0.83 -26.15
N ALA A 24 -13.19 -0.41 -26.00
CA ALA A 24 -12.81 -1.29 -24.90
C ALA A 24 -11.29 -1.61 -24.91
N ALA A 25 -10.70 -1.81 -26.10
CA ALA A 25 -9.28 -2.10 -26.26
C ALA A 25 -8.37 -0.98 -25.71
N ILE A 26 -8.80 0.28 -25.79
CA ILE A 26 -8.05 1.44 -25.29
C ILE A 26 -8.43 1.75 -23.83
N ALA A 27 -9.73 1.72 -23.52
CA ALA A 27 -10.25 2.13 -22.22
C ALA A 27 -9.80 1.19 -21.10
N PHE A 28 -9.81 -0.13 -21.33
CA PHE A 28 -9.50 -1.12 -20.30
C PHE A 28 -8.07 -1.02 -19.73
N PRO A 29 -6.99 -1.04 -20.54
CA PRO A 29 -5.63 -0.89 -20.00
C PRO A 29 -5.38 0.49 -19.39
N SER A 30 -6.03 1.54 -19.91
CA SER A 30 -5.94 2.90 -19.38
C SER A 30 -6.54 2.98 -17.96
N TYR A 31 -7.73 2.40 -17.77
CA TYR A 31 -8.38 2.36 -16.46
C TYR A 31 -7.55 1.56 -15.45
N GLN A 32 -6.99 0.42 -15.83
CA GLN A 32 -6.09 -0.34 -14.95
C GLN A 32 -4.86 0.46 -14.53
N ALA A 33 -4.28 1.25 -15.44
CA ALA A 33 -3.15 2.12 -15.12
C ALA A 33 -3.55 3.24 -14.15
N TYR A 34 -4.75 3.82 -14.31
CA TYR A 34 -5.29 4.81 -13.38
C TYR A 34 -5.47 4.22 -11.97
N VAL A 35 -6.10 3.05 -11.85
CA VAL A 35 -6.33 2.40 -10.55
C VAL A 35 -5.02 2.05 -9.85
N ARG A 36 -4.00 1.58 -10.57
CA ARG A 36 -2.66 1.36 -10.01
C ARG A 36 -2.04 2.63 -9.45
N ARG A 37 -2.08 3.74 -10.21
CA ARG A 37 -1.54 5.03 -9.76
C ARG A 37 -2.28 5.55 -8.53
N ALA A 38 -3.60 5.35 -8.48
CA ALA A 38 -4.41 5.69 -7.32
C ALA A 38 -4.02 4.84 -6.09
N ALA A 39 -3.75 3.55 -6.28
CA ALA A 39 -3.26 2.67 -5.22
C ALA A 39 -1.90 3.12 -4.68
N GLU A 40 -0.96 3.45 -5.57
CA GLU A 40 0.37 3.96 -5.23
C GLU A 40 0.31 5.31 -4.49
N ALA A 41 -0.54 6.23 -4.95
CA ALA A 41 -0.76 7.50 -4.28
C ALA A 41 -1.39 7.30 -2.88
N GLY A 42 -2.37 6.41 -2.78
CA GLY A 42 -3.03 6.14 -1.50
C GLY A 42 -2.12 5.48 -0.48
N VAL A 43 -1.32 4.48 -0.89
CA VAL A 43 -0.38 3.84 0.05
C VAL A 43 0.71 4.79 0.51
N THR A 44 1.22 5.64 -0.37
CA THR A 44 2.25 6.64 0.00
C THR A 44 1.69 7.71 0.93
N GLN A 45 0.42 8.11 0.75
CA GLN A 45 -0.28 8.99 1.71
C GLN A 45 -0.46 8.34 3.08
N GLU A 46 -0.83 7.05 3.13
CA GLU A 46 -0.91 6.32 4.40
C GLU A 46 0.46 6.19 5.08
N MET A 47 1.55 5.98 4.32
CA MET A 47 2.90 5.99 4.88
C MET A 47 3.25 7.34 5.52
N LEU A 48 2.89 8.45 4.88
CA LEU A 48 3.10 9.79 5.45
C LEU A 48 2.30 9.99 6.73
N LYS A 49 1.03 9.55 6.75
CA LYS A 49 0.19 9.60 7.94
C LYS A 49 0.78 8.78 9.10
N VAL A 50 1.25 7.55 8.84
CA VAL A 50 1.92 6.73 9.85
C VAL A 50 3.19 7.41 10.35
N SER A 51 3.97 8.05 9.48
CA SER A 51 5.16 8.79 9.90
C SER A 51 4.83 9.96 10.84
N GLU A 52 3.73 10.68 10.61
CA GLU A 52 3.27 11.75 11.50
C GLU A 52 2.87 11.20 12.88
N LEU A 53 2.17 10.06 12.90
CA LEU A 53 1.79 9.38 14.14
C LEU A 53 3.00 8.90 14.94
N LEU A 54 4.02 8.38 14.26
CA LEU A 54 5.29 7.99 14.86
C LEU A 54 6.01 9.18 15.51
N GLU A 55 6.10 10.31 14.80
CA GLU A 55 6.72 11.52 15.36
C GLU A 55 5.94 12.06 16.56
N LYS A 56 4.59 12.01 16.50
CA LYS A 56 3.74 12.37 17.63
C LYS A 56 3.96 11.45 18.84
N HIS A 57 4.15 10.15 18.61
CA HIS A 57 4.44 9.18 19.67
C HIS A 57 5.80 9.45 20.32
N LYS A 58 6.84 9.66 19.51
CA LYS A 58 8.17 10.02 20.01
C LYS A 58 8.19 11.35 20.75
N ALA A 59 7.40 12.34 20.33
CA ALA A 59 7.30 13.60 21.05
C ALA A 59 6.77 13.43 22.50
N LYS A 60 6.01 12.36 22.77
CA LYS A 60 5.47 12.06 24.10
C LYS A 60 6.38 11.13 24.90
N ASN A 61 6.92 10.10 24.26
CA ASN A 61 7.61 8.99 24.93
C ASN A 61 9.13 9.04 24.75
N PHE A 62 9.67 10.00 23.98
CA PHE A 62 11.09 10.11 23.59
C PHE A 62 11.67 8.91 22.82
N THR A 63 10.85 7.90 22.52
CA THR A 63 11.20 6.71 21.73
C THR A 63 10.03 6.31 20.82
N TYR A 64 10.31 5.51 19.78
CA TYR A 64 9.27 4.88 18.95
C TYR A 64 8.83 3.50 19.48
N LYS A 65 9.36 3.02 20.61
CA LYS A 65 8.92 1.76 21.25
C LYS A 65 7.45 1.78 21.61
N CYS A 66 6.84 0.59 21.62
CA CYS A 66 5.43 0.36 21.91
C CYS A 66 4.50 1.22 21.05
N PHE A 67 4.92 1.56 19.83
CA PHE A 67 4.03 2.21 18.88
C PHE A 67 3.19 1.13 18.19
N ASP A 68 1.93 1.02 18.59
CA ASP A 68 0.97 0.11 17.97
C ASP A 68 0.18 0.81 16.87
N LEU A 69 0.10 0.19 15.70
CA LEU A 69 -0.74 0.64 14.59
C LEU A 69 -2.23 0.33 14.86
N GLN A 70 -2.55 -0.66 15.70
CA GLN A 70 -3.91 -1.06 16.02
C GLN A 70 -4.72 0.07 16.66
N ASP A 71 -4.10 0.81 17.58
CA ASP A 71 -4.72 1.92 18.31
C ASP A 71 -5.27 3.02 17.38
N TYR A 72 -4.67 3.19 16.20
CA TYR A 72 -5.02 4.26 15.27
C TYR A 72 -5.92 3.82 14.12
N TYR A 73 -5.87 2.55 13.71
CA TYR A 73 -6.62 2.04 12.56
C TYR A 73 -7.84 1.19 12.93
N GLY A 74 -7.89 0.64 14.16
CA GLY A 74 -9.01 -0.16 14.68
C GLY A 74 -9.19 -1.54 14.00
N GLY A 75 -9.63 -2.54 14.77
CA GLY A 75 -9.91 -3.90 14.27
C GLY A 75 -8.70 -4.85 14.34
N THR A 76 -8.93 -6.14 14.06
CA THR A 76 -7.91 -7.22 13.99
C THR A 76 -6.89 -6.93 12.88
N VAL A 77 -5.96 -6.02 13.14
CA VAL A 77 -4.64 -6.11 12.53
C VAL A 77 -4.03 -7.39 13.07
N ASP A 78 -4.01 -8.43 12.23
CA ASP A 78 -3.42 -9.73 12.56
C ASP A 78 -1.92 -9.64 12.92
N ASN A 79 -1.31 -8.45 12.76
CA ASN A 79 0.04 -8.12 13.16
C ASN A 79 0.12 -6.65 13.63
N LEU A 80 0.54 -6.43 14.87
CA LEU A 80 0.79 -5.10 15.49
C LEU A 80 1.67 -4.15 14.65
N THR A 81 2.40 -4.73 13.68
CA THR A 81 3.41 -4.06 12.87
C THR A 81 3.01 -3.90 11.41
N ALA A 82 1.82 -4.35 11.01
CA ALA A 82 1.42 -4.29 9.60
C ALA A 82 -0.05 -3.92 9.39
N ILE A 83 -0.30 -3.11 8.36
CA ILE A 83 -1.65 -2.75 7.91
C ILE A 83 -1.83 -3.10 6.44
N ASN A 84 -3.00 -3.60 6.09
CA ASN A 84 -3.38 -3.84 4.70
C ASN A 84 -4.03 -2.59 4.13
N TYR A 85 -3.66 -2.23 2.91
CA TYR A 85 -4.26 -1.17 2.13
C TYR A 85 -4.93 -1.77 0.87
N PRO A 86 -6.18 -1.40 0.55
CA PRO A 86 -7.09 -0.56 1.35
C PRO A 86 -7.38 -1.15 2.74
N ILE A 87 -7.70 -0.29 3.71
CA ILE A 87 -8.00 -0.73 5.09
C ILE A 87 -9.16 -1.73 5.05
N ASN A 88 -9.06 -2.81 5.83
CA ASN A 88 -10.01 -3.94 5.87
C ASN A 88 -10.09 -4.79 4.58
N ALA A 89 -9.20 -4.58 3.61
CA ALA A 89 -9.11 -5.47 2.47
C ALA A 89 -8.63 -6.87 2.92
N VAL A 90 -9.20 -7.91 2.32
CA VAL A 90 -8.87 -9.31 2.60
C VAL A 90 -8.49 -10.05 1.32
N GLY A 91 -7.57 -11.02 1.44
CA GLY A 91 -7.14 -11.87 0.34
C GLY A 91 -6.63 -11.08 -0.87
N ALA A 92 -7.15 -11.39 -2.07
CA ALA A 92 -6.73 -10.77 -3.32
C ALA A 92 -7.14 -9.30 -3.47
N ASN A 93 -8.03 -8.79 -2.60
CA ASN A 93 -8.44 -7.38 -2.62
C ASN A 93 -7.39 -6.46 -1.98
N ILE A 94 -6.49 -7.01 -1.17
CA ILE A 94 -5.35 -6.25 -0.61
C ILE A 94 -4.48 -5.81 -1.79
N GLN A 95 -4.18 -4.52 -1.87
CA GLN A 95 -3.29 -3.96 -2.89
C GLN A 95 -1.87 -3.86 -2.34
N TYR A 96 -1.74 -3.37 -1.12
CA TYR A 96 -0.47 -3.19 -0.43
C TYR A 96 -0.55 -3.66 1.01
N THR A 97 0.57 -4.14 1.54
CA THR A 97 0.75 -4.35 2.97
C THR A 97 1.87 -3.41 3.41
N LEU A 98 1.53 -2.48 4.30
CA LEU A 98 2.52 -1.62 4.94
C LEU A 98 3.04 -2.37 6.16
N THR A 99 4.35 -2.42 6.30
CA THR A 99 5.04 -3.03 7.42
C THR A 99 5.92 -1.98 8.07
N LEU A 100 5.87 -1.93 9.38
CA LEU A 100 6.62 -1.01 10.22
C LEU A 100 7.68 -1.80 10.99
N VAL A 101 8.93 -1.39 10.84
CA VAL A 101 10.07 -2.05 11.48
C VAL A 101 11.00 -1.02 12.12
N ASP A 102 11.77 -1.46 13.12
CA ASP A 102 12.92 -0.70 13.60
C ASP A 102 13.99 -0.68 12.50
N ALA A 103 14.50 0.51 12.19
CA ALA A 103 15.57 0.69 11.21
C ALA A 103 16.97 0.60 11.82
N GLY A 104 17.08 0.75 13.15
CA GLY A 104 18.35 0.75 13.87
C GLY A 104 18.89 -0.64 14.21
N ALA A 105 18.05 -1.68 14.15
CA ALA A 105 18.45 -3.06 14.44
C ALA A 105 17.76 -4.05 13.49
N ASP A 106 18.49 -5.10 13.13
CA ASP A 106 17.96 -6.10 12.20
C ASP A 106 16.83 -6.92 12.81
N ASN A 107 15.74 -7.04 12.04
CA ASN A 107 14.57 -7.86 12.33
C ASN A 107 13.85 -7.49 13.64
N GLN A 108 14.03 -6.26 14.12
CA GLN A 108 13.32 -5.75 15.27
C GLN A 108 12.06 -5.00 14.89
N VAL A 109 11.06 -5.14 15.75
CA VAL A 109 9.74 -4.50 15.66
C VAL A 109 9.70 -3.33 16.63
N LEU A 110 8.86 -2.34 16.34
CA LEU A 110 8.65 -1.20 17.26
C LEU A 110 7.65 -1.52 18.38
N VAL A 111 6.92 -2.61 18.26
CA VAL A 111 5.90 -3.05 19.21
C VAL A 111 5.87 -4.57 19.26
N ASN A 112 5.66 -5.12 20.45
CA ASN A 112 5.40 -6.54 20.69
C ASN A 112 4.09 -6.66 21.49
N ALA A 113 3.58 -7.88 21.65
CA ALA A 113 2.31 -8.12 22.35
C ALA A 113 2.32 -7.79 23.86
N SER A 114 3.48 -7.54 24.44
CA SER A 114 3.71 -7.25 25.87
C SER A 114 4.11 -5.78 26.11
N CYS A 115 4.05 -4.94 25.08
CA CYS A 115 4.61 -3.59 25.12
C CYS A 115 3.60 -2.61 25.77
N ASP A 116 3.41 -2.73 27.08
CA ASP A 116 2.52 -1.87 27.88
C ASP A 116 3.20 -0.55 28.30
N ASP A 117 4.53 -0.55 28.45
CA ASP A 117 5.34 0.60 28.83
C ASP A 117 6.71 0.60 28.10
N PRO A 118 7.04 1.67 27.35
CA PRO A 118 8.31 1.77 26.60
C PRO A 118 9.56 1.72 27.48
N ASP A 119 9.48 2.08 28.77
CA ASP A 119 10.63 2.11 29.68
C ASP A 119 10.96 0.72 30.27
N THR A 120 9.99 -0.19 30.32
CA THR A 120 10.16 -1.54 30.89
C THR A 120 10.30 -2.63 29.85
N ASP A 121 10.07 -2.31 28.59
CA ASP A 121 10.06 -3.28 27.50
C ASP A 121 11.46 -3.66 26.99
N THR A 122 11.58 -4.91 26.52
CA THR A 122 12.84 -5.53 26.07
C THR A 122 13.22 -5.24 24.62
N LEU A 123 12.39 -4.51 23.87
CA LEU A 123 12.72 -4.06 22.52
C LEU A 123 13.96 -3.18 22.54
N GLY A 124 14.70 -3.18 21.42
CA GLY A 124 15.86 -2.32 21.22
C GLY A 124 15.53 -0.84 21.38
N LEU A 125 16.53 0.04 21.29
CA LEU A 125 16.36 1.46 21.57
C LEU A 125 15.26 2.15 20.72
N ALA A 126 14.87 1.58 19.58
CA ALA A 126 13.77 2.01 18.71
C ALA A 126 13.79 3.52 18.44
N GLN A 127 14.97 4.03 18.08
CA GLN A 127 15.18 5.45 17.78
C GLN A 127 15.01 5.78 16.30
N GLN A 128 14.82 4.77 15.46
CA GLN A 128 14.70 4.89 14.02
C GLN A 128 13.60 3.95 13.54
N TRP A 129 12.90 4.34 12.48
CA TRP A 129 11.83 3.53 11.92
C TRP A 129 11.98 3.46 10.40
N ALA A 130 11.50 2.35 9.84
CA ALA A 130 11.30 2.17 8.41
C ALA A 130 9.89 1.66 8.16
N ILE A 131 9.21 2.31 7.23
CA ILE A 131 7.91 1.88 6.70
C ILE A 131 8.17 1.32 5.31
N ILE A 132 7.80 0.06 5.11
CA ILE A 132 7.94 -0.65 3.84
C ILE A 132 6.52 -0.98 3.35
N ALA A 133 6.15 -0.51 2.17
CA ALA A 133 4.93 -0.91 1.51
C ALA A 133 5.23 -1.94 0.42
N THR A 134 4.76 -3.16 0.63
CA THR A 134 4.93 -4.28 -0.30
C THR A 134 3.63 -4.53 -1.04
N LYS A 135 3.68 -4.60 -2.38
CA LYS A 135 2.51 -4.92 -3.20
C LYS A 135 2.06 -6.36 -2.97
N ASN A 136 0.75 -6.58 -2.97
CA ASN A 136 0.21 -7.94 -2.91
C ASN A 136 0.35 -8.62 -4.27
N THR A 137 1.08 -9.73 -4.31
CA THR A 137 1.30 -10.54 -5.50
C THR A 137 0.04 -11.29 -5.97
N SER A 138 -0.94 -11.45 -5.08
CA SER A 138 -2.24 -12.07 -5.40
C SER A 138 -3.21 -11.11 -6.09
N ASN A 139 -2.97 -9.80 -6.01
CA ASN A 139 -3.84 -8.80 -6.61
C ASN A 139 -3.44 -8.52 -8.06
N THR A 140 -4.34 -8.84 -9.00
CA THR A 140 -4.08 -8.75 -10.44
C THR A 140 -3.88 -7.31 -10.95
N LEU A 141 -4.37 -6.31 -10.22
CA LEU A 141 -4.23 -4.91 -10.63
C LEU A 141 -2.82 -4.40 -10.37
N VAL A 142 -2.20 -4.78 -9.23
CA VAL A 142 -0.94 -4.21 -8.74
C VAL A 142 0.29 -5.11 -8.92
N LYS A 143 0.13 -6.43 -8.97
CA LYS A 143 1.26 -7.39 -8.89
C LYS A 143 2.41 -7.13 -9.87
N ASP A 144 2.12 -6.82 -11.14
CA ASP A 144 3.13 -6.84 -12.21
C ASP A 144 3.80 -5.48 -12.45
N LYS A 145 3.04 -4.39 -12.35
CA LYS A 145 3.48 -3.06 -12.83
C LYS A 145 3.63 -2.02 -11.72
N SER A 146 3.24 -2.36 -10.50
CA SER A 146 3.33 -1.43 -9.38
C SER A 146 4.67 -1.51 -8.64
N PHE A 147 5.02 -0.40 -8.00
CA PHE A 147 6.21 -0.28 -7.16
C PHE A 147 5.94 -0.77 -5.72
N ASN A 148 7.00 -1.26 -5.07
CA ASN A 148 7.13 -1.32 -3.62
C ASN A 148 7.80 -0.03 -3.15
N PHE A 149 7.50 0.43 -1.94
CA PHE A 149 7.98 1.71 -1.40
C PHE A 149 8.69 1.53 -0.07
N LEU A 150 9.67 2.39 0.18
CA LEU A 150 10.35 2.58 1.46
C LEU A 150 10.27 4.05 1.86
N MET A 151 10.04 4.28 3.14
CA MET A 151 10.28 5.54 3.82
C MET A 151 10.93 5.26 5.16
N THR A 152 11.93 6.05 5.53
CA THR A 152 12.64 5.90 6.81
C THR A 152 12.63 7.21 7.59
N SER A 153 12.85 7.13 8.90
CA SER A 153 13.02 8.29 9.78
C SER A 153 14.25 9.15 9.44
N GLN A 154 15.21 8.60 8.69
CA GLN A 154 16.41 9.31 8.24
C GLN A 154 16.19 10.10 6.93
N GLY A 155 14.99 10.03 6.35
CA GLY A 155 14.64 10.76 5.12
C GLY A 155 14.86 9.97 3.82
N ASN A 156 15.35 8.73 3.88
CA ASN A 156 15.42 7.88 2.69
C ASN A 156 14.01 7.53 2.22
N LYS A 157 13.67 7.93 0.98
CA LYS A 157 12.43 7.61 0.30
C LYS A 157 12.74 7.04 -1.06
N CYS A 158 12.51 5.74 -1.22
CA CYS A 158 12.78 5.09 -2.50
C CYS A 158 11.70 4.07 -2.83
N LYS A 159 11.64 3.70 -4.10
CA LYS A 159 10.69 2.73 -4.64
C LYS A 159 11.36 1.81 -5.63
N ASN A 160 10.87 0.58 -5.74
CA ASN A 160 11.36 -0.39 -6.72
C ASN A 160 10.23 -1.30 -7.21
N LYS A 161 10.18 -1.59 -8.51
CA LYS A 161 9.22 -2.54 -9.09
C LYS A 161 9.56 -3.98 -8.73
N ALA A 162 10.84 -4.28 -8.53
CA ALA A 162 11.32 -5.56 -8.05
C ALA A 162 11.04 -5.71 -6.55
N ASN A 163 11.00 -6.96 -6.06
CA ASN A 163 10.81 -7.26 -4.65
C ASN A 163 12.14 -7.18 -3.87
N LEU A 164 12.81 -6.03 -3.96
CA LEU A 164 14.14 -5.77 -3.41
C LEU A 164 14.15 -4.67 -2.34
N VAL A 165 12.97 -4.18 -1.95
CA VAL A 165 12.85 -3.14 -0.93
C VAL A 165 13.06 -3.75 0.44
N THR A 166 13.98 -3.16 1.20
CA THR A 166 14.38 -3.57 2.55
C THR A 166 14.38 -2.35 3.47
N ARG A 167 14.59 -2.55 4.77
CA ARG A 167 14.62 -1.45 5.76
C ARG A 167 15.70 -0.40 5.52
N THR A 168 16.80 -0.77 4.87
CA THR A 168 17.97 0.10 4.65
C THR A 168 18.00 0.70 3.24
N GLY A 169 17.20 0.20 2.31
CA GLY A 169 17.19 0.70 0.94
C GLY A 169 16.37 -0.13 -0.03
N CYS A 170 16.33 0.31 -1.28
CA CYS A 170 15.48 -0.25 -2.32
C CYS A 170 16.20 -1.11 -3.37
N GLY A 171 17.50 -1.37 -3.19
CA GLY A 171 18.30 -2.18 -4.11
C GLY A 171 18.57 -1.55 -5.47
N GLU A 172 19.08 -2.35 -6.40
CA GLU A 172 19.40 -1.92 -7.76
C GLU A 172 18.14 -1.56 -8.56
N GLY A 173 18.23 -0.53 -9.41
CA GLY A 173 17.09 -0.03 -10.19
C GLY A 173 16.06 0.74 -9.36
N ALA A 174 16.40 1.12 -8.13
CA ALA A 174 15.56 1.96 -7.30
C ALA A 174 15.46 3.39 -7.82
N GLU A 175 14.29 3.98 -7.64
CA GLU A 175 14.00 5.39 -7.92
C GLU A 175 13.65 6.11 -6.61
N GLN A 176 13.91 7.41 -6.54
CA GLN A 176 13.36 8.26 -5.46
C GLN A 176 11.89 8.59 -5.76
N TRP A 177 11.10 8.89 -4.73
CA TRP A 177 9.69 9.27 -4.87
C TRP A 177 9.30 10.38 -3.91
#